data_AF-A0A2P7Z1Q9-F1
#
_entry.id   AF-A0A2P7Z1Q9-F1
#
_cell.length_a   1.000
_cell.length_b   1.000
_cell.length_c   1.000
_cell.angle_alpha   90.00
_cell.angle_beta   90.00
_cell.angle_gamma   90.00
#
_symmetry.space_group_name_H-M   'P 1'
#
loop_
_entity.id
_entity.type
_entity.pdbx_description
1 polymer ?
#
loop_
_entity_poly.entity_id
_entity_poly.type
_entity_poly.pdbx_seq_one_letter_code
_entity_poly.pdbx_strand_id
1 'polypeptide(L)'
;MPTILSASSSTLTVLKEEPIVATLHFLRDFLAYGSPNPPRSHFSDEPSKAVTETPEIQNGVKQLVQAHGEALTQRVMAGMMYTFPAECIPDASGVLLAMFQLLPEVTAGWVAATVNMLPAGSVSPQEQERFLRNIEQRIQSGEVRKIRSVLQDFTNSYRRRNVAPREGLGRLEATRFRFSG
;
A
#
# COMPACT_ATOMS: atom_id res chain seq x y z
N MET A 1 -10.57 10.35 -18.18
CA MET A 1 -10.58 11.22 -16.99
C MET A 1 -9.78 10.54 -15.90
N PRO A 2 -8.99 11.26 -15.09
CA PRO A 2 -8.34 10.66 -13.93
C PRO A 2 -9.41 10.11 -12.97
N THR A 3 -9.24 8.85 -12.57
CA THR A 3 -10.12 8.24 -11.55
C THR A 3 -9.84 8.86 -10.19
N ILE A 4 -10.80 8.80 -9.27
CA ILE A 4 -10.58 9.25 -7.88
C ILE A 4 -9.37 8.52 -7.27
N LEU A 5 -9.17 7.24 -7.60
CA LEU A 5 -8.03 6.46 -7.15
C LEU A 5 -6.69 7.01 -7.66
N SER A 6 -6.62 7.43 -8.93
CA SER A 6 -5.43 8.08 -9.50
C SER A 6 -5.15 9.44 -8.85
N ALA A 7 -6.18 10.24 -8.56
CA ALA A 7 -6.07 11.51 -7.86
C ALA A 7 -5.57 11.31 -6.41
N SER A 8 -6.19 10.41 -5.65
CA SER A 8 -5.76 10.05 -4.28
C SER A 8 -4.30 9.59 -4.24
N SER A 9 -3.92 8.74 -5.20
CA SER A 9 -2.54 8.28 -5.32
C SER A 9 -1.56 9.43 -5.54
N SER A 10 -1.95 10.44 -6.33
CA SER A 10 -1.14 11.65 -6.55
C SER A 10 -1.02 12.51 -5.28
N THR A 11 -2.08 12.64 -4.47
CA THR A 11 -2.06 13.41 -3.21
C THR A 11 -1.04 12.89 -2.20
N LEU A 12 -0.71 11.60 -2.22
CA LEU A 12 0.34 11.02 -1.37
C LEU A 12 1.72 11.64 -1.61
N THR A 13 1.93 12.37 -2.70
CA THR A 13 3.18 13.06 -3.02
C THR A 13 3.28 14.48 -2.47
N VAL A 14 2.21 15.01 -1.86
CA VAL A 14 2.16 16.41 -1.36
C VAL A 14 3.04 16.61 -0.11
N LEU A 15 3.55 15.54 0.50
CA LEU A 15 4.48 15.56 1.65
C LEU A 15 4.00 16.40 2.84
N LYS A 16 2.68 16.52 2.99
CA LYS A 16 2.01 17.14 4.13
C LYS A 16 1.25 16.07 4.88
N GLU A 17 1.36 16.10 6.20
CA GLU A 17 0.83 15.05 7.07
C GLU A 17 -0.69 14.91 6.97
N GLU A 18 -1.45 16.00 7.20
CA GLU A 18 -2.92 15.96 7.16
C GLU A 18 -3.47 15.44 5.81
N PRO A 19 -3.00 15.91 4.63
CA PRO A 19 -3.42 15.35 3.35
C PRO A 19 -3.06 13.86 3.19
N ILE A 20 -1.89 13.43 3.66
CA ILE A 20 -1.50 12.01 3.59
C ILE A 20 -2.45 11.18 4.45
N VAL A 21 -2.67 11.56 5.71
CA VAL A 21 -3.56 10.83 6.63
C VAL A 21 -4.98 10.76 6.07
N ALA A 22 -5.55 11.88 5.63
CA ALA A 22 -6.88 11.92 5.06
C ALA A 22 -7.00 11.03 3.81
N THR A 23 -5.97 11.03 2.95
CA THR A 23 -5.92 10.19 1.75
C THR A 23 -5.81 8.71 2.11
N LEU A 24 -4.97 8.34 3.08
CA LEU A 24 -4.82 6.95 3.51
C LEU A 24 -6.11 6.41 4.15
N HIS A 25 -6.80 7.22 4.95
CA HIS A 25 -8.12 6.86 5.50
C HIS A 25 -9.15 6.66 4.39
N PHE A 26 -9.26 7.62 3.45
CA PHE A 26 -10.12 7.48 2.28
C PHE A 26 -9.85 6.19 1.50
N LEU A 27 -8.57 5.87 1.24
CA LEU A 27 -8.19 4.65 0.53
C LEU A 27 -8.60 3.39 1.28
N ARG A 28 -8.44 3.35 2.61
CA ARG A 28 -8.90 2.22 3.43
C ARG A 28 -10.40 2.04 3.35
N ASP A 29 -11.17 3.12 3.46
CA ASP A 29 -12.63 3.09 3.39
C ASP A 29 -13.09 2.65 2.00
N PHE A 30 -12.49 3.20 0.94
CA PHE A 30 -12.75 2.81 -0.44
C PHE A 30 -12.49 1.31 -0.67
N LEU A 31 -11.34 0.80 -0.22
CA LEU A 31 -10.99 -0.62 -0.38
C LEU A 31 -11.92 -1.54 0.43
N ALA A 32 -12.47 -1.07 1.55
CA ALA A 32 -13.41 -1.86 2.35
C ALA A 32 -14.69 -2.21 1.57
N TYR A 33 -15.11 -1.36 0.62
CA TYR A 33 -16.24 -1.65 -0.29
C TYR A 33 -15.96 -2.80 -1.27
N GLY A 34 -14.70 -3.15 -1.51
CA GLY A 34 -14.31 -4.32 -2.30
C GLY A 34 -14.43 -5.64 -1.52
N SER A 35 -14.60 -5.58 -0.20
CA SER A 35 -14.62 -6.74 0.69
C SER A 35 -16.02 -7.38 0.77
N PRO A 36 -16.12 -8.64 1.25
CA PRO A 36 -17.41 -9.30 1.46
C PRO A 36 -18.32 -8.58 2.47
N ASN A 37 -17.73 -7.82 3.41
CA ASN A 37 -18.43 -7.13 4.49
C ASN A 37 -18.12 -5.63 4.42
N PRO A 38 -18.70 -4.89 3.46
CA PRO A 38 -18.46 -3.46 3.33
C PRO A 38 -19.06 -2.68 4.52
N PRO A 39 -18.54 -1.49 4.85
CA PRO A 39 -19.13 -0.61 5.86
C PRO A 39 -20.58 -0.27 5.52
N ARG A 40 -21.47 -0.28 6.52
CA ARG A 40 -22.90 0.02 6.36
C ARG A 40 -23.38 0.94 7.48
N SER A 41 -24.28 1.86 7.14
CA SER A 41 -25.02 2.64 8.14
C SER A 41 -26.15 1.78 8.71
N HIS A 42 -26.27 1.71 10.03
CA HIS A 42 -27.33 0.98 10.73
C HIS A 42 -28.60 1.83 10.94
N PHE A 43 -28.72 2.98 10.27
CA PHE A 43 -29.76 3.97 10.55
C PHE A 43 -31.11 3.72 9.86
N SER A 44 -31.28 2.59 9.16
CA SER A 44 -32.53 2.26 8.47
C SER A 44 -33.06 0.89 8.89
N ASP A 45 -34.25 0.88 9.50
CA ASP A 45 -35.03 -0.32 9.86
C ASP A 45 -35.62 -1.07 8.64
N GLU A 46 -35.26 -0.73 7.40
CA GLU A 46 -35.74 -1.45 6.22
C GLU A 46 -35.00 -2.79 6.01
N PRO A 47 -35.73 -3.92 5.94
CA PRO A 47 -35.13 -5.21 5.69
C PRO A 47 -34.65 -5.32 4.23
N SER A 48 -33.32 -5.42 4.08
CA SER A 48 -32.61 -6.14 3.01
C SER A 48 -32.83 -5.75 1.53
N LYS A 49 -32.79 -4.46 1.16
CA LYS A 49 -32.28 -4.09 -0.19
C LYS A 49 -30.75 -4.20 -0.29
N ALA A 50 -30.07 -4.31 0.85
CA ALA A 50 -28.62 -4.27 0.99
C ALA A 50 -27.84 -5.50 0.48
N VAL A 51 -28.47 -6.48 -0.18
CA VAL A 51 -27.76 -7.66 -0.72
C VAL A 51 -27.48 -7.49 -2.21
N THR A 52 -28.38 -6.86 -2.96
CA THR A 52 -28.36 -6.83 -4.43
C THR A 52 -27.33 -5.85 -5.02
N GLU A 53 -27.04 -4.73 -4.34
CA GLU A 53 -26.08 -3.70 -4.84
C GLU A 53 -24.61 -4.01 -4.49
N THR A 54 -24.36 -5.02 -3.66
CA THR A 54 -23.04 -5.32 -3.12
C THR A 54 -22.06 -5.91 -4.15
N PRO A 55 -22.45 -6.86 -5.02
CA PRO A 55 -21.51 -7.50 -5.95
C PRO A 55 -20.98 -6.55 -7.02
N GLU A 56 -21.82 -5.66 -7.54
CA GLU A 56 -21.45 -4.69 -8.57
C GLU A 56 -20.44 -3.68 -8.04
N ILE A 57 -20.67 -3.15 -6.84
CA ILE A 57 -19.73 -2.25 -6.15
C ILE A 57 -18.42 -2.97 -5.85
N GLN A 58 -18.47 -4.20 -5.30
CA GLN A 58 -17.26 -4.98 -5.02
C GLN A 58 -16.43 -5.22 -6.28
N ASN A 59 -17.08 -5.59 -7.38
CA ASN A 59 -16.42 -5.81 -8.67
C ASN A 59 -15.86 -4.51 -9.24
N GLY A 60 -16.59 -3.40 -9.14
CA GLY A 60 -16.11 -2.08 -9.55
C GLY A 60 -14.86 -1.65 -8.78
N VAL A 61 -14.86 -1.82 -7.46
CA VAL A 61 -13.67 -1.55 -6.63
C VAL A 61 -12.51 -2.45 -7.05
N LYS A 62 -12.71 -3.77 -7.21
CA LYS A 62 -11.65 -4.69 -7.65
C LYS A 62 -11.09 -4.33 -9.03
N GLN A 63 -11.93 -3.94 -9.99
CA GLN A 63 -11.49 -3.49 -11.31
C GLN A 63 -10.65 -2.22 -11.23
N LEU A 64 -11.09 -1.23 -10.43
CA LEU A 64 -10.32 0.00 -10.21
C LEU A 64 -8.97 -0.29 -9.54
N VAL A 65 -8.94 -1.20 -8.56
CA VAL A 65 -7.71 -1.62 -7.89
C VAL A 65 -6.81 -2.39 -8.86
N GLN A 66 -7.34 -3.26 -9.73
CA GLN A 66 -6.54 -3.92 -10.76
C GLN A 66 -5.90 -2.91 -11.73
N ALA A 67 -6.63 -1.85 -12.11
CA ALA A 67 -6.16 -0.85 -13.05
C ALA A 67 -5.10 0.12 -12.46
N HIS A 68 -5.14 0.39 -11.16
CA HIS A 68 -4.31 1.43 -10.53
C HIS A 68 -3.50 0.97 -9.32
N GLY A 69 -3.64 -0.29 -8.91
CA GLY A 69 -3.06 -0.83 -7.69
C GLY A 69 -1.54 -0.90 -7.74
N GLU A 70 -0.94 -1.08 -8.91
CA GLU A 70 0.52 -1.05 -9.04
C GLU A 70 1.09 0.32 -8.65
N ALA A 71 0.59 1.39 -9.28
CA ALA A 71 0.99 2.75 -8.98
C ALA A 71 0.71 3.14 -7.52
N LEU A 72 -0.43 2.69 -6.96
CA LEU A 72 -0.74 2.88 -5.55
C LEU A 72 0.27 2.17 -4.64
N THR A 73 0.63 0.91 -4.95
CA THR A 73 1.61 0.12 -4.20
C THR A 73 2.96 0.81 -4.19
N GLN A 74 3.44 1.23 -5.36
CA GLN A 74 4.70 1.95 -5.52
C GLN A 74 4.73 3.22 -4.67
N ARG A 75 3.68 4.06 -4.77
CA ARG A 75 3.59 5.32 -4.02
C ARG A 75 3.51 5.12 -2.52
N VAL A 76 2.72 4.17 -2.04
CA VAL A 76 2.59 3.88 -0.61
C VAL A 76 3.91 3.33 -0.05
N MET A 77 4.56 2.37 -0.74
CA MET A 77 5.84 1.82 -0.31
C MET A 77 6.95 2.88 -0.34
N ALA A 78 7.06 3.67 -1.41
CA ALA A 78 8.03 4.76 -1.49
C ALA A 78 7.78 5.81 -0.40
N GLY A 79 6.50 6.13 -0.13
CA GLY A 79 6.07 6.92 1.01
C GLY A 79 6.66 6.39 2.30
N MET A 80 6.34 5.15 2.66
CA MET A 80 6.79 4.49 3.89
C MET A 80 8.32 4.45 4.03
N MET A 81 9.06 4.23 2.94
CA MET A 81 10.51 4.14 2.94
C MET A 81 11.23 5.48 3.03
N TYR A 82 10.72 6.52 2.37
CA TYR A 82 11.48 7.76 2.17
C TYR A 82 10.88 9.00 2.80
N THR A 83 9.55 9.14 2.81
CA THR A 83 8.93 10.47 2.95
C THR A 83 7.81 10.57 3.97
N PHE A 84 7.04 9.51 4.20
CA PHE A 84 5.93 9.54 5.14
C PHE A 84 6.42 9.76 6.58
N PRO A 85 5.73 10.59 7.37
CA PRO A 85 5.92 10.65 8.81
C PRO A 85 5.75 9.27 9.46
N ALA A 86 6.42 9.03 10.59
CA ALA A 86 6.34 7.75 11.31
C ALA A 86 4.88 7.42 11.70
N GLU A 87 4.12 8.43 12.08
CA GLU A 87 2.70 8.32 12.47
C GLU A 87 1.80 7.85 11.32
N CYS A 88 2.19 8.05 10.06
CA CYS A 88 1.42 7.60 8.89
C CYS A 88 1.69 6.14 8.49
N ILE A 89 2.74 5.51 9.04
CA ILE A 89 3.16 4.15 8.67
C ILE A 89 2.08 3.10 9.01
N PRO A 90 1.41 3.15 10.18
CA PRO A 90 0.28 2.29 10.46
C PRO A 90 -0.81 2.37 9.38
N ASP A 91 -1.23 3.56 8.96
CA ASP A 91 -2.30 3.70 7.97
C ASP A 91 -1.85 3.28 6.57
N ALA A 92 -0.64 3.63 6.17
CA ALA A 92 -0.05 3.25 4.89
C ALA A 92 0.05 1.73 4.73
N SER A 93 0.57 1.05 5.75
CA SER A 93 0.59 -0.42 5.79
C SER A 93 -0.81 -1.04 5.84
N GLY A 94 -1.79 -0.32 6.39
CA GLY A 94 -3.20 -0.71 6.39
C GLY A 94 -3.81 -0.71 4.99
N VAL A 95 -3.47 0.28 4.15
CA VAL A 95 -3.88 0.32 2.74
C VAL A 95 -3.33 -0.90 1.99
N LEU A 96 -2.03 -1.19 2.12
CA LEU A 96 -1.43 -2.36 1.47
C LEU A 96 -2.06 -3.67 1.95
N LEU A 97 -2.33 -3.80 3.25
CA LEU A 97 -3.03 -4.97 3.78
C LEU A 97 -4.43 -5.12 3.19
N ALA A 98 -5.20 -4.03 3.05
CA ALA A 98 -6.52 -4.06 2.44
C ALA A 98 -6.43 -4.52 0.96
N MET A 99 -5.41 -4.08 0.22
CA MET A 99 -5.17 -4.57 -1.14
C MET A 99 -4.84 -6.07 -1.17
N PHE A 100 -3.99 -6.55 -0.26
CA PHE A 100 -3.69 -7.98 -0.11
C PHE A 100 -4.93 -8.81 0.24
N GLN A 101 -5.88 -8.26 1.00
CA GLN A 101 -7.14 -8.94 1.31
C GLN A 101 -8.08 -9.03 0.10
N LEU A 102 -8.00 -8.07 -0.84
CA LEU A 102 -8.81 -8.08 -2.05
C LEU A 102 -8.22 -8.92 -3.17
N LEU A 103 -6.91 -8.78 -3.41
CA LEU A 103 -6.20 -9.37 -4.56
C LEU A 103 -4.79 -9.81 -4.11
N PRO A 104 -4.65 -10.91 -3.34
CA PRO A 104 -3.38 -11.27 -2.69
C PRO A 104 -2.22 -11.45 -3.68
N GLU A 105 -2.42 -12.29 -4.69
CA GLU A 105 -1.37 -12.64 -5.66
C GLU A 105 -0.98 -11.44 -6.54
N VAL A 106 -1.97 -10.68 -6.99
CA VAL A 106 -1.74 -9.49 -7.81
C VAL A 106 -0.97 -8.43 -7.01
N THR A 107 -1.35 -8.22 -5.75
CA THR A 107 -0.67 -7.28 -4.85
C THR A 107 0.76 -7.73 -4.53
N ALA A 108 0.99 -9.04 -4.36
CA ALA A 108 2.34 -9.59 -4.21
C ALA A 108 3.23 -9.27 -5.43
N GLY A 109 2.68 -9.41 -6.64
CA GLY A 109 3.35 -9.03 -7.88
C GLY A 109 3.74 -7.55 -7.93
N TRP A 110 2.83 -6.64 -7.54
CA TRP A 110 3.13 -5.21 -7.48
C TRP A 110 4.19 -4.86 -6.42
N VAL A 111 4.17 -5.54 -5.26
CA VAL A 111 5.21 -5.39 -4.24
C VAL A 111 6.56 -5.86 -4.79
N ALA A 112 6.62 -7.01 -5.46
CA ALA A 112 7.84 -7.52 -6.07
C ALA A 112 8.41 -6.55 -7.13
N ALA A 113 7.54 -6.04 -8.01
CA ALA A 113 7.91 -5.03 -9.00
C ALA A 113 8.47 -3.76 -8.33
N THR A 114 7.83 -3.29 -7.25
CA THR A 114 8.27 -2.11 -6.50
C THR A 114 9.64 -2.32 -5.84
N VAL A 115 9.89 -3.50 -5.26
CA VAL A 115 11.21 -3.81 -4.66
C VAL A 115 12.31 -3.89 -5.74
N ASN A 116 12.00 -4.40 -6.93
CA ASN A 116 12.93 -4.42 -8.06
C ASN A 116 13.31 -3.01 -8.57
N MET A 117 12.50 -2.00 -8.28
CA MET A 117 12.79 -0.60 -8.63
C MET A 117 13.71 0.10 -7.63
N LEU A 118 14.05 -0.55 -6.50
CA LEU A 118 14.93 0.04 -5.51
C LEU A 118 16.36 0.24 -6.07
N PRO A 119 17.08 1.29 -5.64
CA PRO A 119 18.45 1.53 -6.09
C PRO A 119 19.35 0.31 -5.87
N ALA A 120 20.21 0.00 -6.86
CA ALA A 120 21.16 -1.10 -6.74
C ALA A 120 22.01 -0.96 -5.47
N GLY A 121 22.14 -2.05 -4.71
CA GLY A 121 22.90 -2.09 -3.46
C GLY A 121 22.16 -1.57 -2.22
N SER A 122 20.96 -1.00 -2.36
CA SER A 122 20.15 -0.54 -1.21
C SER A 122 19.52 -1.69 -0.42
N VAL A 123 19.33 -2.85 -1.08
CA VAL A 123 18.89 -4.13 -0.51
C VAL A 123 19.68 -5.24 -1.19
N SER A 124 20.13 -6.24 -0.42
CA SER A 124 20.81 -7.41 -0.99
C SER A 124 19.81 -8.33 -1.72
N PRO A 125 20.23 -9.05 -2.79
CA PRO A 125 19.34 -9.99 -3.48
C PRO A 125 18.73 -11.05 -2.54
N GLN A 126 19.50 -11.52 -1.56
CA GLN A 126 19.05 -12.49 -0.56
C GLN A 126 17.96 -11.94 0.36
N GLU A 127 18.08 -10.68 0.78
CA GLU A 127 17.09 -10.01 1.62
C GLU A 127 15.79 -9.76 0.84
N GLN A 128 15.91 -9.34 -0.42
CA GLN A 128 14.77 -9.21 -1.33
C GLN A 128 14.05 -10.56 -1.53
N GLU A 129 14.79 -11.62 -1.85
CA GLU A 129 14.20 -12.95 -2.07
C GLU A 129 13.56 -13.50 -0.79
N ARG A 130 14.19 -13.29 0.38
CA ARG A 130 13.61 -13.66 1.68
C ARG A 130 12.33 -12.90 1.97
N PHE A 131 12.29 -11.60 1.69
CA PHE A 131 11.11 -10.76 1.88
C PHE A 131 9.95 -11.25 1.02
N LEU A 132 10.17 -11.45 -0.28
CA LEU A 132 9.12 -11.92 -1.20
C LEU A 132 8.64 -13.33 -0.87
N ARG A 133 9.55 -14.25 -0.52
CA ARG A 133 9.16 -15.60 -0.07
C ARG A 133 8.32 -15.58 1.20
N ASN A 134 8.60 -14.68 2.15
CA ASN A 134 7.79 -14.56 3.36
C ASN A 134 6.37 -14.10 3.04
N ILE A 135 6.21 -13.16 2.11
CA ILE A 135 4.88 -12.74 1.63
C ILE A 135 4.14 -13.91 0.99
N GLU A 136 4.78 -14.61 0.05
CA GLU A 136 4.19 -15.75 -0.65
C GLU A 136 3.73 -16.85 0.32
N GLN A 137 4.57 -17.19 1.30
CA GLN A 137 4.22 -18.16 2.35
C GLN A 137 2.98 -17.75 3.14
N ARG A 138 2.82 -16.46 3.48
CA ARG A 138 1.62 -15.97 4.20
C ARG A 138 0.37 -15.99 3.35
N ILE A 139 0.50 -15.81 2.03
CA ILE A 139 -0.63 -15.94 1.11
C ILE A 139 -1.06 -17.41 1.05
N GLN A 140 -0.12 -18.32 0.82
CA GLN A 140 -0.38 -19.76 0.73
C GLN A 140 -0.96 -20.35 2.03
N SER A 141 -0.52 -19.86 3.20
CA SER A 141 -1.03 -20.30 4.49
C SER A 141 -2.33 -19.61 4.93
N GLY A 142 -2.85 -18.67 4.14
CA GLY A 142 -4.04 -17.87 4.49
C GLY A 142 -3.81 -16.84 5.60
N GLU A 143 -2.57 -16.62 6.01
CA GLU A 143 -2.17 -15.68 7.07
C GLU A 143 -1.98 -14.24 6.55
N VAL A 144 -2.84 -13.79 5.63
CA VAL A 144 -2.74 -12.49 4.94
C VAL A 144 -2.59 -11.30 5.91
N ARG A 145 -3.23 -11.37 7.09
CA ARG A 145 -3.11 -10.34 8.14
C ARG A 145 -1.67 -10.13 8.62
N LYS A 146 -0.84 -11.18 8.62
CA LYS A 146 0.58 -11.12 9.04
C LYS A 146 1.47 -10.44 7.99
N ILE A 147 1.01 -10.26 6.76
CA ILE A 147 1.79 -9.56 5.72
C ILE A 147 2.05 -8.11 6.12
N ARG A 148 1.14 -7.48 6.87
CA ARG A 148 1.30 -6.08 7.32
C ARG A 148 2.58 -5.88 8.12
N SER A 149 2.90 -6.77 9.06
CA SER A 149 4.14 -6.65 9.84
C SER A 149 5.37 -6.88 8.98
N VAL A 150 5.32 -7.85 8.04
CA VAL A 150 6.40 -8.11 7.08
C VAL A 150 6.72 -6.86 6.23
N LEU A 151 5.68 -6.16 5.76
CA LEU A 151 5.83 -4.90 5.01
C LEU A 151 6.44 -3.80 5.87
N GLN A 152 5.92 -3.59 7.09
CA GLN A 152 6.43 -2.58 8.00
C GLN A 152 7.90 -2.82 8.36
N ASP A 153 8.27 -4.06 8.69
CA ASP A 153 9.64 -4.45 9.03
C ASP A 153 10.59 -4.16 7.87
N PHE A 154 10.21 -4.54 6.65
CA PHE A 154 10.98 -4.27 5.45
C PHE A 154 11.18 -2.76 5.24
N THR A 155 10.10 -1.96 5.23
CA THR A 155 10.20 -0.53 4.96
C THR A 155 10.95 0.22 6.06
N ASN A 156 10.77 -0.19 7.33
CA ASN A 156 11.48 0.40 8.46
C ASN A 156 12.98 0.05 8.43
N SER A 157 13.32 -1.21 8.12
CA SER A 157 14.71 -1.65 7.93
C SER A 157 15.38 -0.84 6.81
N TYR A 158 14.70 -0.71 5.66
CA TYR A 158 15.17 0.06 4.53
C TYR A 158 15.42 1.53 4.90
N ARG A 159 14.41 2.19 5.49
CA ARG A 159 14.49 3.60 5.90
C ARG A 159 15.65 3.85 6.87
N ARG A 160 15.84 2.97 7.86
CA ARG A 160 16.93 3.07 8.83
C ARG A 160 18.31 2.94 8.21
N ARG A 161 18.47 2.11 7.17
CA ARG A 161 19.77 1.87 6.52
C ARG A 161 20.10 2.93 5.48
N ASN A 162 19.10 3.42 4.75
CA ASN A 162 19.30 4.20 3.53
C ASN A 162 18.87 5.67 3.64
N VAL A 163 18.09 6.04 4.66
CA VAL A 163 17.46 7.38 4.75
C VAL A 163 17.74 8.09 6.07
N ALA A 164 17.79 7.37 7.20
CA ALA A 164 18.15 7.97 8.49
C ALA A 164 19.65 8.33 8.50
N PRO A 165 20.05 9.60 8.77
CA PRO A 165 21.45 9.98 8.81
C PRO A 165 22.14 9.27 9.99
N ARG A 166 22.97 8.27 9.69
CA ARG A 166 24.13 7.99 10.55
C ARG A 166 25.16 9.04 10.17
N GLU A 167 25.66 9.77 11.16
CA GLU A 167 26.73 10.77 11.02
C GLU A 167 27.73 10.36 9.92
N GLY A 168 27.74 11.09 8.79
CA GLY A 168 28.85 11.01 7.83
C GLY A 168 28.59 10.54 6.39
N LEU A 169 27.36 10.34 5.88
CA LEU A 169 27.16 9.95 4.46
C LEU A 169 26.10 10.77 3.72
N GLY A 170 26.46 12.00 3.36
CA GLY A 170 25.82 12.81 2.30
C GLY A 170 26.03 12.25 0.89
N ARG A 171 25.94 10.92 0.70
CA ARG A 171 26.16 10.26 -0.61
C ARG A 171 24.89 9.84 -1.36
N LEU A 172 23.71 9.96 -0.75
CA LEU A 172 22.44 9.59 -1.41
C LEU A 172 21.52 10.78 -1.73
N GLU A 173 21.96 12.02 -1.47
CA GLU A 173 21.19 13.21 -1.88
C GLU A 173 21.06 13.33 -3.41
N ALA A 174 22.05 12.81 -4.16
CA ALA A 174 22.07 12.87 -5.62
C ALA A 174 21.09 11.90 -6.32
N THR A 175 20.55 10.90 -5.60
CA THR A 175 19.71 9.84 -6.19
C THR A 175 18.42 9.64 -5.40
N ARG A 176 17.79 10.72 -4.94
CA ARG A 176 16.40 10.65 -4.49
C ARG A 176 15.56 10.09 -5.63
N PHE A 177 14.97 8.91 -5.42
CA PHE A 177 13.96 8.34 -6.31
C PHE A 177 12.88 9.41 -6.54
N ARG A 178 12.83 9.96 -7.75
CA ARG A 178 11.77 10.85 -8.21
C ARG A 178 10.86 10.02 -9.10
N PHE A 179 9.68 9.70 -8.60
CA PHE A 179 8.63 9.10 -9.41
C PHE A 179 8.15 10.13 -10.44
N SER A 180 8.25 9.82 -11.72
CA SER A 180 7.77 10.67 -12.81
C SER A 180 6.41 10.17 -13.31
N GLY A 181 5.32 10.76 -12.81
CA GLY A 181 3.97 10.62 -13.38
C GLY A 181 3.14 9.50 -12.77
#